data_AF-A0A2C0V4I6-F1
#
_entry.id   AF-A0A2C0V4I6-F1
#
_cell.length_a   1.000
_cell.length_b   1.000
_cell.length_c   1.000
_cell.angle_alpha   90.00
_cell.angle_beta   90.00
_cell.angle_gamma   90.00
#
_symmetry.space_group_name_H-M   'P 1'
#
loop_
_entity.id
_entity.type
_entity.pdbx_description
1 polymer ?
#
loop_
_entity_poly.entity_id
_entity_poly.type
_entity_poly.pdbx_seq_one_letter_code
_entity_poly.pdbx_strand_id
1 'polypeptide(L)' 'MPKITQKSKLGKYLMNKGYNQTEIVKVTKMDRKTVSKIYNDSNYIPSGTTIKKIMNVLKKIDPKLKVEDFFNL' A
#
# COMPACT_ATOMS: atom_id res chain seq x y z
N MET A 1 0.76 -20.61 -8.81
CA MET A 1 1.07 -19.58 -7.78
C MET A 1 1.14 -18.22 -8.46
N PRO A 2 0.64 -17.12 -7.85
CA PRO A 2 0.79 -15.82 -8.48
C PRO A 2 2.29 -15.51 -8.61
N LYS A 3 2.69 -15.15 -9.83
CA LYS A 3 4.04 -14.70 -10.21
C LYS A 3 4.50 -13.70 -9.14
N ILE A 4 5.66 -13.93 -8.50
CA ILE A 4 6.22 -12.99 -7.54
C ILE A 4 6.61 -11.74 -8.32
N THR A 5 5.67 -10.81 -8.46
CA THR A 5 5.96 -9.45 -8.90
C THR A 5 6.62 -8.75 -7.72
N GLN A 6 7.67 -7.99 -8.01
CA GLN A 6 8.50 -7.33 -7.02
C GLN A 6 7.60 -6.48 -6.10
N LYS A 7 7.46 -6.90 -4.83
CA LYS A 7 6.60 -6.19 -3.87
C LYS A 7 6.97 -4.71 -3.85
N SER A 8 5.97 -3.84 -3.86
CA SER A 8 6.21 -2.40 -3.74
C SER A 8 6.85 -2.09 -2.38
N LYS A 9 7.43 -0.89 -2.25
CA LYS A 9 7.95 -0.42 -0.94
C LYS A 9 6.88 -0.53 0.15
N LEU A 10 5.65 -0.12 -0.17
CA LEU A 10 4.51 -0.25 0.73
C LEU A 10 4.13 -1.70 1.04
N GLY A 11 4.09 -2.57 0.03
CA GLY A 11 3.79 -3.98 0.22
C GLY A 11 4.80 -4.68 1.13
N LYS A 12 6.09 -4.35 0.99
CA LYS A 12 7.15 -4.86 1.89
C LYS A 12 6.97 -4.34 3.32
N TYR A 13 6.72 -3.05 3.48
CA TYR A 13 6.49 -2.44 4.80
C TYR A 13 5.32 -3.09 5.53
N LEU A 14 4.18 -3.24 4.84
CA LEU A 14 2.98 -3.83 5.43
C LEU A 14 3.17 -5.30 5.77
N MET A 15 3.84 -6.06 4.91
CA MET A 15 4.19 -7.45 5.18
C MET A 15 5.05 -7.59 6.44
N ASN A 16 6.05 -6.71 6.63
CA ASN A 16 6.91 -6.70 7.82
C ASN A 16 6.14 -6.32 9.09
N LYS A 17 5.01 -5.62 8.97
CA LYS A 17 4.09 -5.30 10.07
C LYS A 17 3.00 -6.36 10.27
N GLY A 18 3.01 -7.44 9.49
CA GLY A 18 2.02 -8.52 9.56
C GLY A 18 0.73 -8.30 8.77
N TYR A 19 0.65 -7.24 7.95
CA TYR A 19 -0.54 -6.91 7.16
C TYR A 19 -0.46 -7.46 5.73
N ASN A 20 -1.53 -8.12 5.29
CA ASN A 20 -1.71 -8.61 3.93
C ASN A 20 -2.73 -7.77 3.12
N GLN A 21 -2.83 -8.04 1.82
CA GLN A 21 -3.72 -7.32 0.90
C GLN A 21 -5.19 -7.33 1.34
N THR A 22 -5.69 -8.44 1.87
CA THR A 22 -7.09 -8.58 2.28
C THR A 22 -7.41 -7.67 3.46
N GLU A 23 -6.47 -7.54 4.41
CA GLU A 23 -6.63 -6.64 5.55
C GLU A 23 -6.61 -5.18 5.10
N ILE A 24 -5.73 -4.83 4.17
CA ILE A 24 -5.67 -3.47 3.62
C ILE A 24 -6.98 -3.13 2.90
N VAL A 25 -7.55 -4.04 2.10
CA VAL A 25 -8.87 -3.85 1.47
C VAL A 25 -9.94 -3.57 2.52
N LYS A 26 -9.98 -4.35 3.61
CA LYS A 26 -10.98 -4.18 4.69
C LYS A 26 -10.85 -2.83 5.39
N VAL A 27 -9.64 -2.41 5.72
CA VAL A 27 -9.41 -1.16 6.47
C VAL A 27 -9.58 0.08 5.59
N THR A 28 -9.11 0.04 4.34
CA THR A 28 -9.17 1.17 3.42
C THR A 28 -10.50 1.28 2.67
N LYS A 29 -11.29 0.19 2.63
CA LYS A 29 -12.50 0.05 1.81
C LYS A 29 -12.25 0.34 0.32
N MET A 30 -11.02 0.12 -0.14
CA MET A 30 -10.65 0.32 -1.53
C MET A 30 -10.89 -0.94 -2.36
N ASP A 31 -11.01 -0.75 -3.67
CA ASP A 31 -11.11 -1.84 -4.62
C ASP A 31 -9.89 -2.78 -4.54
N ARG A 32 -10.15 -4.09 -4.59
CA ARG A 32 -9.14 -5.15 -4.44
C ARG A 32 -8.08 -5.09 -5.55
N LYS A 33 -8.46 -4.75 -6.78
CA LYS A 33 -7.51 -4.63 -7.90
C LYS A 33 -6.54 -3.49 -7.65
N THR A 34 -7.04 -2.38 -7.13
CA THR A 34 -6.22 -1.22 -6.76
C THR A 34 -5.25 -1.56 -5.64
N VAL A 35 -5.73 -2.17 -4.55
CA VAL A 35 -4.85 -2.61 -3.45
C VAL A 35 -3.81 -3.62 -3.92
N SER A 36 -4.19 -4.56 -4.79
CA SER A 36 -3.26 -5.53 -5.36
C SER A 36 -2.12 -4.87 -6.14
N LYS A 37 -2.42 -3.88 -6.99
CA LYS A 37 -1.39 -3.10 -7.70
C LYS A 37 -0.47 -2.39 -6.71
N ILE A 38 -1.05 -1.65 -5.76
CA ILE A 38 -0.29 -0.90 -4.77
C ILE A 38 0.62 -1.78 -3.93
N TYR A 39 0.19 -3.00 -3.60
CA TYR A 39 0.97 -3.93 -2.80
C TYR A 39 2.09 -4.62 -3.60
N ASN A 40 1.87 -4.89 -4.88
CA ASN A 40 2.70 -5.81 -5.66
C ASN A 40 3.48 -5.17 -6.80
N ASP A 41 3.25 -3.89 -7.12
CA ASP A 41 3.87 -3.17 -8.21
C ASP A 41 4.58 -1.93 -7.68
N SER A 42 5.91 -1.94 -7.70
CA SER A 42 6.75 -0.82 -7.25
C SER A 42 6.71 0.39 -8.18
N ASN A 43 6.25 0.21 -9.42
CA ASN A 43 6.19 1.26 -10.44
C ASN A 43 4.78 1.86 -10.55
N TYR A 44 3.79 1.26 -9.90
CA TYR A 44 2.44 1.78 -9.88
C TYR A 44 2.34 3.03 -9.00
N ILE A 45 2.08 4.18 -9.64
CA ILE A 45 1.77 5.44 -8.97
C ILE A 45 0.24 5.61 -8.93
N PRO A 46 -0.41 5.53 -7.76
CA PRO A 46 -1.85 5.72 -7.64
C PRO A 46 -2.25 7.19 -7.77
N SER A 47 -3.56 7.46 -7.89
CA SER A 47 -4.07 8.82 -7.79
C SER A 47 -3.78 9.44 -6.42
N GLY A 48 -3.67 10.78 -6.35
CA GLY A 48 -3.47 11.48 -5.08
C GLY A 48 -4.58 11.20 -4.05
N THR A 49 -5.82 10.98 -4.49
CA THR A 49 -6.93 10.57 -3.62
C THR A 49 -6.71 9.19 -2.99
N THR A 50 -6.13 8.26 -3.76
CA THR A 50 -5.79 6.92 -3.30
C THR A 50 -4.64 6.95 -2.31
N ILE A 51 -3.57 7.69 -2.64
CA ILE A 51 -2.42 7.90 -1.75
C ILE A 51 -2.90 8.47 -0.41
N LYS A 52 -3.74 9.52 -0.43
CA LYS A 52 -4.29 10.14 0.79
C LYS A 52 -5.06 9.14 1.66
N LYS A 53 -5.93 8.30 1.07
CA LYS A 53 -6.68 7.27 1.82
C LYS A 53 -5.76 6.28 2.52
N ILE A 54 -4.74 5.80 1.83
CA ILE A 54 -3.77 4.85 2.37
C ILE A 54 -2.94 5.50 3.48
N MET A 55 -2.37 6.68 3.22
CA MET A 55 -1.55 7.38 4.20
C MET A 55 -2.33 7.74 5.46
N ASN A 56 -3.63 8.07 5.35
CA ASN A 56 -4.47 8.30 6.53
C ASN A 56 -4.60 7.05 7.42
N VAL A 57 -4.57 5.85 6.84
CA VAL A 57 -4.57 4.59 7.61
C VAL A 57 -3.17 4.33 8.18
N LEU A 58 -2.13 4.47 7.37
CA LEU A 58 -0.74 4.22 7.79
C LEU A 58 -0.30 5.16 8.92
N LYS A 59 -0.70 6.43 8.87
CA LYS A 59 -0.39 7.42 9.91
C LYS A 59 -1.06 7.14 11.25
N LYS A 60 -2.11 6.32 11.30
CA LYS A 60 -2.67 5.83 12.57
C LYS A 60 -1.80 4.75 13.21
N ILE A 61 -0.98 4.06 12.40
CA ILE A 61 -0.03 3.05 12.87
C ILE A 61 1.29 3.72 13.25
N ASP A 62 1.79 4.60 12.38
CA ASP A 62 2.99 5.41 12.62
C ASP A 62 2.83 6.81 11.99
N PRO A 63 2.66 7.86 12.81
CA PRO A 63 2.48 9.23 12.34
C PRO A 63 3.68 9.81 11.56
N LYS A 64 4.88 9.23 11.70
CA LYS A 64 6.10 9.72 11.05
C LYS A 64 6.19 9.34 9.58
N LEU A 65 5.36 8.41 9.12
CA LEU A 65 5.35 7.93 7.75
C LEU A 65 4.99 9.02 6.75
N LYS A 66 5.78 9.09 5.68
CA LYS A 66 5.64 10.04 4.58
C LYS A 66 5.25 9.33 3.28
N VAL A 67 4.81 10.10 2.30
CA VAL A 67 4.35 9.55 1.02
C VAL A 67 5.54 8.97 0.25
N GLU A 68 6.67 9.68 0.32
CA GLU A 68 7.92 9.42 -0.38
C GLU A 68 8.62 8.14 0.10
N ASP A 69 8.27 7.67 1.31
CA ASP A 69 8.71 6.37 1.83
C ASP A 69 8.20 5.21 0.97
N PHE A 70 7.08 5.42 0.25
CA PHE A 70 6.33 4.37 -0.44
C PHE A 70 6.17 4.61 -1.94
N PHE A 71 5.96 5.86 -2.34
CA PHE A 71 5.68 6.24 -3.72
C PHE A 71 6.76 7.21 -4.20
N ASN A 72 7.38 6.90 -5.32
CA ASN A 72 8.33 7.81 -5.98
C ASN A 72 7.49 8.83 -6.78
N LEU A 73 7.09 9.93 -6.13
CA LEU A 73 6.39 11.06 -6.74
C LEU A 73 7.35 12.09 -7.32
#